data_AF-A0A841AZ72-F1
#
_entry.id   AF-A0A841AZ72-F1
#
_cell.length_a   1.000
_cell.length_b   1.000
_cell.length_c   1.000
_cell.angle_alpha   90.00
_cell.angle_beta   90.00
_cell.angle_gamma   90.00
#
_symmetry.space_group_name_H-M   'P 1'
#
loop_
_entity.id
_entity.type
_entity.pdbx_description
1 polymer ?
#
loop_
_entity_poly.entity_id
_entity_poly.type
_entity_poly.pdbx_seq_one_letter_code
_entity_poly.pdbx_strand_id
1 'polypeptide(L)'
;MTSPRRVSPAEQERLLALGGRTAVVLREAGFRVLVEPDLSGLSDEGGAAIDVDLFGRAGGVYVNWRMNVAWQEEVYRHLTAGEIEHPRVRQLHSAHAAVRAALTAVLSAAGLTVVPSEDDMRPLELRVVG
;
A
#
# COMPACT_ATOMS: atom_id res chain seq x y z
N MET A 1 1.36 -16.66 22.11
CA MET A 1 1.78 -15.98 20.87
C MET A 1 3.08 -15.27 21.13
N THR A 2 4.17 -15.69 20.50
CA THR A 2 5.47 -15.02 20.58
C THR A 2 5.39 -13.73 19.77
N SER A 3 5.71 -12.57 20.35
CA SER A 3 5.73 -11.32 19.60
C SER A 3 6.62 -11.45 18.37
N PRO A 4 6.18 -10.98 17.19
CA PRO A 4 6.96 -11.11 15.98
C PRO A 4 8.30 -10.39 16.15
N ARG A 5 9.39 -11.13 15.93
CA ARG A 5 10.75 -10.61 16.08
C ARG A 5 11.07 -9.72 14.87
N ARG A 6 11.74 -8.60 15.12
CA ARG A 6 12.33 -7.79 14.04
C ARG A 6 13.28 -8.63 13.19
N VAL A 7 13.33 -8.35 11.89
CA VAL A 7 14.32 -8.91 10.98
C VAL A 7 15.74 -8.45 11.36
N SER A 8 16.77 -9.09 10.79
CA SER A 8 18.17 -8.73 11.10
C SER A 8 18.46 -7.26 10.75
N PRO A 9 19.44 -6.60 11.38
CA PRO A 9 19.78 -5.21 11.04
C PRO A 9 20.08 -4.98 9.56
N ALA A 10 20.81 -5.92 8.92
CA ALA A 10 21.08 -5.87 7.49
C ALA A 10 19.80 -5.95 6.63
N GLU A 11 18.84 -6.78 7.04
CA GLU A 11 17.55 -6.85 6.34
C GLU A 11 16.72 -5.59 6.59
N GLN A 12 16.77 -5.00 7.79
CA GLN A 12 16.10 -3.72 8.05
C GLN A 12 16.63 -2.61 7.14
N GLU A 13 17.96 -2.50 7.00
CA GLU A 13 18.59 -1.53 6.09
C GLU A 13 18.17 -1.76 4.64
N ARG A 14 18.17 -3.02 4.18
CA ARG A 14 17.72 -3.40 2.84
C ARG A 14 16.27 -3.00 2.58
N LEU A 15 15.36 -3.30 3.50
CA LEU A 15 13.94 -2.98 3.38
C LEU A 15 13.68 -1.47 3.40
N LEU A 16 14.37 -0.73 4.27
CA LEU A 16 14.29 0.74 4.30
C LEU A 16 14.80 1.36 3.00
N ALA A 17 15.91 0.85 2.45
CA ALA A 17 16.44 1.31 1.17
C ALA A 17 15.49 0.99 0.01
N LEU A 18 14.85 -0.18 0.01
CA LEU A 18 13.83 -0.55 -0.97
C LEU A 18 12.58 0.35 -0.85
N GLY A 19 12.11 0.63 0.36
CA GLY A 19 11.00 1.55 0.62
C GLY A 19 11.31 2.97 0.13
N GLY A 20 12.52 3.46 0.41
CA GLY A 20 13.00 4.75 -0.08
C GLY A 20 13.03 4.85 -1.61
N ARG A 21 13.59 3.83 -2.29
CA ARG A 21 13.59 3.76 -3.77
C ARG A 21 12.17 3.72 -4.34
N THR A 22 11.29 2.92 -3.75
CA THR A 22 9.87 2.83 -4.14
C THR A 22 9.19 4.20 -4.04
N ALA A 23 9.43 4.93 -2.94
CA ALA A 23 8.87 6.25 -2.72
C ALA A 23 9.39 7.28 -3.75
N VAL A 24 10.67 7.24 -4.10
CA VAL A 24 11.26 8.13 -5.11
C VAL A 24 10.62 7.90 -6.48
N VAL A 25 10.57 6.64 -6.94
CA VAL A 25 9.97 6.28 -8.24
C VAL A 25 8.53 6.77 -8.35
N LEU A 26 7.72 6.53 -7.31
CA LEU A 26 6.31 6.97 -7.33
C LEU A 26 6.17 8.49 -7.34
N ARG A 27 6.99 9.22 -6.57
CA ARG A 27 6.98 10.69 -6.59
C ARG A 27 7.39 11.25 -7.95
N GLU A 28 8.42 10.70 -8.57
CA GLU A 28 8.88 11.11 -9.90
C GLU A 28 7.83 10.84 -10.99
N ALA A 29 7.05 9.78 -10.84
CA ALA A 29 5.90 9.48 -11.69
C ALA A 29 4.66 10.35 -11.39
N GLY A 30 4.75 11.28 -10.44
CA GLY A 30 3.69 12.23 -10.10
C GLY A 30 2.68 11.72 -9.07
N PHE A 31 2.91 10.58 -8.43
CA PHE A 31 2.06 10.13 -7.33
C PHE A 31 2.36 10.89 -6.06
N ARG A 32 1.30 11.26 -5.35
CA ARG A 32 1.40 11.61 -3.93
C ARG A 32 1.74 10.36 -3.13
N VAL A 33 2.85 10.38 -2.39
CA VAL A 33 3.32 9.26 -1.57
C VAL A 33 3.11 9.55 -0.08
N LEU A 34 2.48 8.61 0.60
CA LEU A 34 2.26 8.59 2.05
C LEU A 34 3.21 7.53 2.63
N VAL A 35 4.08 7.88 3.57
CA VAL A 35 5.03 6.91 4.17
C VAL A 35 4.61 6.67 5.61
N GLU A 36 4.26 5.43 5.95
CA GLU A 36 3.91 5.08 7.33
C GLU A 36 5.17 5.13 8.25
N PRO A 37 5.04 5.49 9.54
CA PRO A 37 3.80 5.76 10.29
C PRO A 37 3.32 7.22 10.24
N ASP A 38 3.93 8.08 9.43
CA ASP A 38 3.53 9.49 9.33
C ASP A 38 2.26 9.64 8.48
N LEU A 39 1.13 9.30 9.11
CA LEU A 39 -0.21 9.43 8.56
C LEU A 39 -0.78 10.84 8.73
N SER A 40 0.00 11.82 9.21
CA SER A 40 -0.44 13.23 9.29
C SER A 40 -0.79 13.79 7.90
N GLY A 41 -0.29 13.14 6.84
CA GLY A 41 -0.61 13.40 5.44
C GLY A 41 -1.82 12.64 4.87
N LEU A 42 -2.61 11.90 5.67
CA LEU A 42 -3.93 11.36 5.29
C LEU A 42 -4.94 12.52 5.12
N SER A 43 -4.64 13.44 4.22
CA SER A 43 -5.51 14.56 3.90
C SER A 43 -6.67 14.12 3.00
N ASP A 44 -7.52 15.09 2.66
CA ASP A 44 -8.68 15.03 1.75
C ASP A 44 -8.41 14.52 0.31
N GLU A 45 -7.17 14.17 -0.04
CA GLU A 45 -6.76 13.84 -1.41
C GLU A 45 -6.41 12.35 -1.65
N GLY A 46 -6.08 11.58 -0.60
CA GLY A 46 -5.56 10.22 -0.77
C GLY A 46 -4.11 10.14 -1.31
N GLY A 47 -3.62 8.95 -1.63
CA GLY A 47 -2.27 8.75 -2.15
C GLY A 47 -1.76 7.31 -2.10
N ALA A 48 -0.58 7.08 -2.68
CA ALA A 48 0.13 5.80 -2.60
C ALA A 48 0.79 5.67 -1.23
N ALA A 49 0.24 4.82 -0.37
CA ALA A 49 0.80 4.48 0.93
C ALA A 49 1.91 3.44 0.79
N ILE A 50 3.03 3.67 1.45
CA ILE A 50 4.15 2.74 1.55
C ILE A 50 4.32 2.35 3.01
N ASP A 51 4.20 1.05 3.27
CA ASP A 51 4.52 0.41 4.55
C ASP A 51 5.81 -0.38 4.41
N VAL A 52 6.72 -0.22 5.38
CA VAL A 52 7.96 -0.99 5.48
C VAL A 52 7.88 -1.84 6.74
N ASP A 53 7.37 -3.06 6.58
CA ASP A 53 7.22 -4.01 7.67
C ASP A 53 8.56 -4.67 7.99
N LEU A 54 9.09 -4.37 9.17
CA LEU A 54 10.37 -4.88 9.66
C LEU A 54 10.24 -6.14 10.53
N PHE A 55 9.06 -6.77 10.58
CA PHE A 55 8.76 -7.85 11.52
C PHE A 55 8.46 -9.18 10.82
N GLY A 56 8.99 -10.27 11.39
CA GLY A 56 8.69 -11.63 10.95
C GLY A 56 9.21 -12.00 9.55
N ARG A 57 8.77 -13.17 9.05
CA ARG A 57 9.12 -13.67 7.70
C ARG A 57 8.33 -12.99 6.58
N ALA A 58 7.22 -12.34 6.92
CA ALA A 58 6.40 -11.55 6.01
C ALA A 58 6.83 -10.07 5.95
N GLY A 59 7.90 -9.68 6.66
CA GLY A 59 8.49 -8.35 6.51
C GLY A 59 8.81 -8.03 5.05
N GLY A 60 8.63 -6.77 4.68
CA GLY A 60 8.63 -6.37 3.28
C GLY A 60 8.30 -4.91 3.07
N VAL A 61 8.34 -4.50 1.81
CA VAL A 61 7.86 -3.19 1.37
C VAL A 61 6.53 -3.41 0.67
N TYR A 62 5.50 -2.76 1.18
CA TYR A 62 4.14 -2.87 0.69
C TYR A 62 3.66 -1.52 0.18
N VAL A 63 2.95 -1.54 -0.94
CA VAL A 63 2.35 -0.36 -1.56
C VAL A 63 0.86 -0.57 -1.67
N ASN A 64 0.10 0.41 -1.22
CA ASN A 64 -1.35 0.44 -1.34
C ASN A 64 -1.80 1.81 -1.86
N TRP A 65 -2.97 1.86 -2.48
CA TRP A 65 -3.63 3.14 -2.75
C TRP A 65 -4.61 3.46 -1.63
N ARG A 66 -4.49 4.63 -1.01
CA ARG A 66 -5.45 5.13 -0.02
C ARG A 66 -6.32 6.19 -0.68
N MET A 67 -7.63 5.99 -0.67
CA MET A 67 -8.59 7.04 -1.01
C MET A 67 -8.55 8.16 0.05
N ASN A 68 -9.20 9.29 -0.20
CA ASN A 68 -9.38 10.28 0.86
C ASN A 68 -10.26 9.76 2.01
N VAL A 69 -10.11 10.37 3.18
CA VAL A 69 -10.75 9.91 4.43
C VAL A 69 -12.27 9.89 4.32
N ALA A 70 -12.89 10.96 3.80
CA ALA A 70 -14.34 11.05 3.67
C ALA A 70 -14.94 9.90 2.83
N TRP A 71 -14.28 9.52 1.74
CA TRP A 71 -14.72 8.40 0.91
C TRP A 71 -14.47 7.05 1.61
N GLN A 72 -13.32 6.87 2.27
CA GLN A 72 -13.08 5.65 3.07
C GLN A 72 -14.17 5.45 4.13
N GLU A 73 -14.55 6.49 4.86
CA GLU A 73 -15.63 6.45 5.86
C GLU A 73 -17.00 6.13 5.25
N GLU A 74 -17.33 6.72 4.09
CA GLU A 74 -18.57 6.42 3.37
C GLU A 74 -18.63 4.94 2.98
N VAL A 75 -17.57 4.41 2.36
CA VAL A 75 -17.51 3.00 1.95
C VAL A 75 -17.53 2.06 3.15
N TYR A 76 -16.82 2.40 4.22
CA TYR A 76 -16.82 1.61 5.45
C TYR A 76 -18.23 1.46 6.02
N ARG A 77 -19.02 2.55 6.07
CA ARG A 77 -20.42 2.49 6.53
C ARG A 77 -21.25 1.50 5.70
N HIS A 78 -21.19 1.58 4.37
CA HIS A 78 -21.92 0.64 3.50
C HIS A 78 -21.48 -0.81 3.68
N LEU A 79 -20.18 -1.07 3.79
CA LEU A 79 -19.65 -2.41 4.05
C LEU A 79 -20.14 -2.97 5.39
N THR A 80 -20.09 -2.16 6.46
CA THR A 80 -20.59 -2.58 7.79
C THR A 80 -22.10 -2.80 7.84
N ALA A 81 -22.86 -2.14 6.96
CA ALA A 81 -24.29 -2.36 6.78
C ALA A 81 -24.62 -3.58 5.89
N GLY A 82 -23.61 -4.28 5.35
CA GLY A 82 -23.80 -5.43 4.44
C GLY A 82 -24.15 -5.03 3.00
N GLU A 83 -24.04 -3.76 2.65
CA GLU A 83 -24.41 -3.21 1.34
C GLU A 83 -23.27 -3.34 0.32
N ILE A 84 -22.80 -4.57 0.08
CA ILE A 84 -21.66 -4.85 -0.80
C ILE A 84 -21.87 -4.40 -2.25
N GLU A 85 -23.12 -4.35 -2.69
CA GLU A 85 -23.53 -3.88 -4.02
C GLU A 85 -23.80 -2.37 -4.08
N HIS A 86 -23.47 -1.62 -3.04
CA HIS A 86 -23.62 -0.17 -3.08
C HIS A 86 -22.69 0.42 -4.17
N PRO A 87 -23.13 1.41 -4.97
CA PRO A 87 -22.31 1.99 -6.04
C PRO A 87 -20.93 2.48 -5.56
N ARG A 88 -20.84 3.03 -4.34
CA ARG A 88 -19.56 3.46 -3.74
C ARG A 88 -18.60 2.30 -3.47
N VAL A 89 -19.12 1.16 -3.02
CA VAL A 89 -18.32 -0.04 -2.77
C VAL A 89 -17.78 -0.58 -4.09
N ARG A 90 -18.60 -0.66 -5.14
CA ARG A 90 -18.14 -1.05 -6.48
C ARG A 90 -17.13 -0.06 -7.07
N GLN A 91 -17.33 1.24 -6.82
CA GLN A 91 -16.40 2.28 -7.23
C GLN A 91 -15.03 2.12 -6.54
N LEU A 92 -15.02 1.80 -5.24
CA LEU A 92 -13.78 1.51 -4.50
C LEU A 92 -13.00 0.37 -5.17
N HIS A 93 -13.65 -0.76 -5.43
CA HIS A 93 -13.01 -1.92 -6.05
C HIS A 93 -12.41 -1.58 -7.43
N SER A 94 -13.20 -0.88 -8.26
CA SER A 94 -12.78 -0.50 -9.62
C SER A 94 -11.58 0.45 -9.58
N ALA A 95 -11.62 1.45 -8.69
CA ALA A 95 -10.56 2.42 -8.54
C ALA A 95 -9.28 1.79 -7.97
N HIS A 96 -9.39 0.92 -6.95
CA HIS A 96 -8.23 0.15 -6.45
C HIS A 96 -7.62 -0.71 -7.55
N ALA A 97 -8.43 -1.43 -8.33
CA ALA A 97 -7.91 -2.28 -9.41
C ALA A 97 -7.13 -1.46 -10.45
N ALA A 98 -7.69 -0.32 -10.88
CA ALA A 98 -7.06 0.57 -11.85
C ALA A 98 -5.75 1.18 -11.32
N VAL A 99 -5.76 1.72 -10.11
CA VAL A 99 -4.55 2.33 -9.52
C VAL A 99 -3.50 1.26 -9.22
N ARG A 100 -3.90 0.07 -8.76
CA ARG A 100 -2.96 -1.04 -8.55
C ARG A 100 -2.24 -1.41 -9.84
N ALA A 101 -2.96 -1.50 -10.96
CA ALA A 101 -2.35 -1.74 -12.27
C ALA A 101 -1.36 -0.63 -12.66
N ALA A 102 -1.71 0.65 -12.40
CA ALA A 102 -0.83 1.78 -12.67
C ALA A 102 0.44 1.75 -11.80
N LEU A 103 0.30 1.50 -10.49
CA LEU A 103 1.42 1.38 -9.56
C LEU A 103 2.37 0.25 -9.98
N THR A 104 1.83 -0.93 -10.32
CA THR A 104 2.63 -2.03 -10.87
C THR A 104 3.38 -1.61 -12.12
N ALA A 105 2.71 -1.01 -13.10
CA ALA A 105 3.33 -0.61 -14.35
C ALA A 105 4.48 0.39 -14.15
N VAL A 106 4.27 1.40 -13.29
CA VAL A 106 5.26 2.45 -12.99
C VAL A 106 6.47 1.89 -12.27
N LEU A 107 6.24 1.12 -11.20
CA LEU A 107 7.33 0.53 -10.41
C LEU A 107 8.14 -0.49 -11.24
N SER A 108 7.46 -1.32 -12.04
CA SER A 108 8.13 -2.27 -12.93
C SER A 108 8.90 -1.60 -14.06
N ALA A 109 8.39 -0.49 -14.62
CA ALA A 109 9.14 0.29 -15.59
C ALA A 109 10.43 0.90 -15.01
N ALA A 110 10.45 1.16 -13.69
CA ALA A 110 11.64 1.59 -12.96
C ALA A 110 12.56 0.41 -12.53
N GLY A 111 12.27 -0.82 -12.97
CA GLY A 111 13.08 -2.01 -12.68
C GLY A 111 12.80 -2.66 -11.31
N LEU A 112 11.73 -2.27 -10.61
CA LEU A 112 11.32 -2.92 -9.36
C LEU A 112 10.42 -4.12 -9.66
N THR A 113 10.65 -5.23 -8.97
CA THR A 113 9.74 -6.38 -9.05
C THR A 113 8.55 -6.11 -8.13
N VAL A 114 7.34 -6.22 -8.66
CA VAL A 114 6.11 -5.97 -7.90
C VAL A 114 5.18 -7.15 -8.08
N VAL A 115 4.72 -7.71 -6.96
CA VAL A 115 3.82 -8.87 -6.92
C VAL A 115 2.61 -8.56 -6.04
N PRO A 116 1.45 -9.20 -6.25
CA PRO A 116 0.37 -9.15 -5.27
C PRO A 116 0.84 -9.61 -3.89
N SER A 117 0.32 -9.01 -2.83
CA SER A 117 0.54 -9.52 -1.48
C SER A 117 -0.01 -10.94 -1.34
N GLU A 118 0.76 -11.82 -0.69
CA GLU A 118 0.34 -13.16 -0.29
C GLU A 118 -0.22 -13.18 1.15
N ASP A 119 -0.23 -12.04 1.84
CA ASP A 119 -0.83 -11.89 3.15
C ASP A 119 -2.35 -11.68 2.99
N ASP A 120 -3.12 -12.65 3.48
CA ASP A 120 -4.60 -12.61 3.48
C ASP A 120 -5.16 -11.38 4.20
N MET A 121 -4.39 -10.76 5.10
CA MET A 121 -4.76 -9.52 5.79
C MET A 121 -4.47 -8.27 4.95
N ARG A 122 -3.75 -8.39 3.83
CA ARG A 122 -3.34 -7.29 2.94
C ARG A 122 -3.69 -7.57 1.46
N PRO A 123 -4.92 -8.03 1.12
CA PRO A 123 -5.23 -8.56 -0.22
C PRO A 123 -5.23 -7.49 -1.33
N LEU A 124 -5.31 -6.21 -0.94
CA LEU A 124 -5.28 -5.08 -1.87
C LEU A 124 -3.87 -4.49 -2.06
N GLU A 125 -2.89 -4.93 -1.27
CA GLU A 125 -1.54 -4.40 -1.30
C GLU A 125 -0.68 -5.11 -2.36
N LEU A 126 0.29 -4.36 -2.85
CA LEU A 126 1.37 -4.86 -3.70
C LEU A 126 2.62 -5.01 -2.84
N ARG A 127 3.30 -6.13 -2.95
CA ARG A 127 4.63 -6.32 -2.36
C ARG A 127 5.69 -5.95 -3.39
N VAL A 128 6.62 -5.09 -2.99
CA VAL A 128 7.82 -4.77 -3.76
C VAL A 128 8.92 -5.73 -3.35
N VAL A 129 9.55 -6.34 -4.35
CA VAL A 129 10.64 -7.32 -4.20
C VAL A 129 11.90 -6.74 -4.83
N GLY A 130 12.99 -6.79 -4.07
CA GLY A 130 14.31 -6.29 -4.46
C GLY A 130 15.23 -6.25 -3.26
#